data_AF-A0A8H9XGA6-F1
#
_entry.id   AF-A0A8H9XGA6-F1
#
_cell.length_a   1.000
_cell.length_b   1.000
_cell.length_c   1.000
_cell.angle_alpha   90.00
_cell.angle_beta   90.00
_cell.angle_gamma   90.00
#
_symmetry.space_group_name_H-M   'P 1'
#
loop_
_entity.id
_entity.type
_entity.pdbx_description
1 polymer ?
#
loop_
_entity_poly.entity_id
_entity_poly.type
_entity_poly.pdbx_seq_one_letter_code
_entity_poly.pdbx_strand_id
1 'polypeptide(L)' 'VILLNGATGLVKVAVTRFFKIPILTGVRFPLHDHCRKALGWSNAQVLVRFMLVHLGLSALLVVLVLKVR' A
#
# COMPACT_ATOMS: atom_id res chain seq x y z
N VAL A 1 -0.62 -6.27 1.80
CA VAL A 1 -0.11 -5.11 2.58
C VAL A 1 1.38 -4.89 2.44
N ILE A 2 2.22 -5.89 2.70
CA ILE A 2 3.68 -5.74 2.69
C ILE A 2 4.19 -5.36 1.28
N LEU A 3 3.74 -6.11 0.26
CA LEU A 3 4.05 -5.83 -1.15
C LEU A 3 3.51 -4.47 -1.60
N LEU A 4 2.24 -4.16 -1.36
CA LEU A 4 1.66 -2.86 -1.75
C LEU A 4 2.35 -1.68 -1.07
N ASN A 5 2.67 -1.77 0.23
CA ASN A 5 3.37 -0.70 0.95
C ASN A 5 4.79 -0.47 0.42
N GLY A 6 5.55 -1.54 0.20
CA GLY A 6 6.93 -1.46 -0.28
C GLY A 6 7.01 -1.10 -1.76
N ALA A 7 6.25 -1.80 -2.61
CA ALA A 7 6.28 -1.63 -4.05
C ALA A 7 5.80 -0.24 -4.49
N THR A 8 4.73 0.32 -3.90
CA THR A 8 4.30 1.69 -4.25
C THR A 8 5.34 2.74 -3.88
N GLY A 9 6.03 2.57 -2.74
CA GLY A 9 7.16 3.43 -2.36
C GLY A 9 8.32 3.33 -3.35
N LEU A 10 8.68 2.11 -3.79
CA LEU A 10 9.73 1.89 -4.79
C LEU A 10 9.36 2.49 -6.14
N VAL A 11 8.11 2.32 -6.60
CA VAL A 11 7.61 2.92 -7.85
C VAL A 11 7.69 4.44 -7.77
N LYS A 12 7.26 5.05 -6.66
CA LYS A 12 7.40 6.49 -6.44
C LYS A 12 8.84 6.96 -6.60
N VAL A 13 9.78 6.28 -5.93
CA VAL A 13 11.20 6.62 -5.99
C VAL A 13 11.75 6.44 -7.40
N ALA A 14 11.41 5.34 -8.09
CA ALA A 14 11.86 5.08 -9.45
C ALA A 14 11.37 6.16 -10.42
N VAL A 15 10.07 6.48 -10.42
CA VAL A 15 9.49 7.50 -11.30
C VAL A 15 10.13 8.87 -11.04
N THR A 16 10.27 9.25 -9.77
CA THR A 16 10.87 10.54 -9.40
C THR A 16 12.36 10.60 -9.78
N ARG A 17 13.09 9.47 -9.69
CA ARG A 17 14.54 9.41 -9.95
C ARG A 17 14.87 9.42 -11.44
N PHE A 18 14.13 8.66 -12.26
CA PHE A 18 14.42 8.46 -13.68
C PHE A 18 13.71 9.46 -14.58
N PHE A 19 12.44 9.74 -14.30
CA PHE A 19 11.61 10.61 -15.14
C PHE A 19 11.49 12.04 -14.60
N LYS A 20 11.98 12.30 -13.37
CA LYS A 20 11.91 13.61 -12.70
C LYS A 20 10.47 14.12 -12.49
N ILE A 21 9.48 13.24 -12.59
CA ILE A 21 8.06 13.57 -12.38
C ILE A 21 7.75 13.35 -10.89
N PRO A 22 7.42 14.41 -10.12
CA PRO A 22 7.04 14.25 -8.73
C PRO A 22 5.63 13.63 -8.65
N ILE A 23 5.56 12.40 -8.14
CA ILE A 23 4.28 11.71 -7.90
C ILE A 23 4.08 11.44 -6.40
N LEU A 24 2.81 11.40 -5.97
CA LEU A 24 2.42 11.04 -4.60
C LEU A 24 3.12 11.91 -3.53
N THR A 25 3.33 13.20 -3.80
CA THR A 25 4.10 14.11 -2.94
C THR A 25 3.48 14.32 -1.56
N GLY A 26 2.14 14.35 -1.47
CA GLY A 26 1.40 14.44 -0.19
C GLY A 26 1.30 13.13 0.59
N VAL A 27 1.73 12.00 0.02
CA VAL A 27 1.65 10.69 0.66
C VAL A 27 3.03 10.29 1.17
N ARG A 28 3.09 9.96 2.47
CA ARG A 28 4.29 9.43 3.12
C ARG A 28 4.37 7.93 2.85
N PHE A 29 5.54 7.45 2.45
CA PHE A 29 5.81 6.02 2.35
C PHE A 29 6.83 5.63 3.43
N PRO A 30 6.67 4.47 4.07
CA PRO A 30 5.61 3.46 3.86
C PRO A 30 4.20 3.94 4.27
N LEU A 31 3.15 3.42 3.63
CA LEU A 31 1.75 3.86 3.86
C LEU A 31 1.28 3.68 5.30
N HIS A 32 1.72 2.63 6.00
CA HIS A 32 1.36 2.44 7.41
C HIS A 32 1.83 3.63 8.27
N ASP A 33 2.94 4.23 7.89
CA ASP A 33 3.52 5.38 8.58
C ASP A 33 2.81 6.69 8.22
N HIS A 34 2.25 6.78 7.00
CA HIS A 34 1.31 7.84 6.66
C HIS A 34 0.02 7.74 7.48
N CYS A 35 -0.56 6.56 7.63
CA CYS A 35 -1.75 6.38 8.45
C CYS A 35 -1.50 6.75 9.92
N ARG A 36 -0.34 6.40 10.47
CA ARG A 36 0.03 6.81 11.85
C ARG A 36 0.22 8.31 11.98
N LYS A 37 1.02 8.92 11.10
CA LYS A 37 1.51 10.29 11.28
C LYS A 37 0.60 11.36 10.66
N ALA A 38 -0.06 11.05 9.55
CA ALA A 38 -0.95 11.99 8.86
C ALA A 38 -2.43 11.77 9.23
N LEU A 39 -2.85 10.52 9.44
CA LEU A 39 -4.24 10.19 9.80
C LEU A 39 -4.44 9.94 11.30
N GLY A 40 -3.37 9.95 12.11
CA GLY A 40 -3.44 9.79 13.56
C GLY A 40 -3.84 8.40 14.04
N TRP A 41 -3.72 7.37 13.21
CA TRP A 41 -4.14 6.02 13.59
C TRP A 41 -3.20 5.41 14.62
N SER A 42 -3.77 4.69 15.60
CA SER A 42 -2.98 3.89 16.54
C SER A 42 -2.33 2.71 15.84
N ASN A 43 -1.27 2.15 16.45
CA ASN A 43 -0.59 0.98 15.90
C ASN A 43 -1.55 -0.21 15.70
N ALA A 44 -2.48 -0.42 16.64
CA ALA A 44 -3.50 -1.46 16.54
C ALA A 44 -4.50 -1.19 15.41
N GLN A 45 -4.95 0.06 15.24
CA GLN A 45 -5.86 0.43 14.15
C GLN A 45 -5.22 0.21 12.78
N VAL A 46 -3.95 0.59 12.62
CA VAL A 46 -3.20 0.36 11.37
C VAL A 46 -3.09 -1.14 11.09
N LEU A 47 -2.69 -1.93 12.09
CA LEU A 47 -2.54 -3.38 11.93
C LEU A 47 -3.84 -4.04 11.49
N VAL A 48 -4.94 -3.81 12.23
CA VAL A 48 -6.24 -4.44 11.96
C VAL A 48 -6.77 -4.04 10.58
N ARG A 49 -6.77 -2.74 10.27
CA ARG A 49 -7.31 -2.24 8.99
C ARG A 49 -6.50 -2.76 7.81
N PHE A 50 -5.18 -2.79 7.92
CA PHE A 50 -4.32 -3.30 6.87
C PHE A 50 -4.51 -4.82 6.70
N MET A 51 -4.64 -5.58 7.79
CA MET A 51 -4.92 -7.01 7.73
C MET A 51 -6.24 -7.32 7.03
N LEU A 52 -7.31 -6.57 7.32
CA LEU A 52 -8.61 -6.72 6.65
C LEU A 52 -8.50 -6.49 5.14
N VAL A 53 -7.83 -5.41 4.73
CA VAL A 53 -7.59 -5.13 3.29
C VAL A 53 -6.74 -6.23 2.65
N HIS A 54 -5.74 -6.76 3.37
CA HIS A 54 -4.91 -7.84 2.85
C HIS A 54 -5.71 -9.11 2.61
N LEU A 55 -6.54 -9.51 3.58
CA LEU A 55 -7.38 -10.70 3.48
C LEU A 55 -8.37 -10.58 2.32
N GLY A 56 -9.04 -9.43 2.19
CA GLY A 56 -9.98 -9.18 1.09
C GLY A 56 -9.30 -9.25 -0.28
N LEU A 57 -8.12 -8.62 -0.43
CA LEU A 57 -7.37 -8.64 -1.69
C LEU A 57 -6.84 -10.05 -2.02
N SER A 58 -6.35 -10.78 -1.03
CA SER A 58 -5.89 -12.17 -1.23
C SER A 58 -7.04 -13.09 -1.65
N ALA A 59 -8.21 -12.96 -1.01
CA ALA A 59 -9.41 -13.71 -1.39
C ALA A 59 -9.85 -13.38 -2.83
N LEU A 60 -9.87 -12.10 -3.19
CA LEU A 60 -10.19 -11.65 -4.55
C LEU A 60 -9.22 -12.26 -5.57
N LEU A 61 -7.92 -12.26 -5.30
CA LEU A 61 -6.92 -12.85 -6.18
C LEU A 61 -7.15 -14.35 -6.39
N VAL A 62 -7.46 -15.10 -5.33
CA VAL A 62 -7.80 -16.52 -5.44
C VAL A 62 -9.03 -16.72 -6.32
N VAL A 63 -10.09 -15.95 -6.12
CA VAL A 63 -11.31 -16.04 -6.95
C VAL A 63 -11.00 -15.74 -8.42
N LEU A 64 -10.22 -14.69 -8.71
CA LEU A 64 -9.84 -14.34 -10.08
C LEU A 64 -9.03 -15.44 -10.75
N VAL A 65 -8.04 -16.00 -10.05
CA VAL A 65 -7.23 -17.11 -10.58
C VAL A 65 -8.09 -18.34 -10.88
N LEU A 66 -9.09 -18.63 -10.04
CA LEU A 66 -10.02 -19.74 -10.27
C LEU A 66 -11.03 -19.47 -11.39
N LYS A 67 -11.46 -18.22 -11.58
CA LYS A 67 -12.39 -17.77 -12.63
C LYS A 67 -11.77 -17.64 -14.02
N VAL A 68 -10.45 -17.44 -14.10
CA VAL A 68 -9.68 -17.27 -15.35
C VAL A 68 -9.28 -18.62 -15.96
N ARG A 69 -9.62 -19.73 -15.29
CA ARG A 69 -9.60 -21.09 -15.85
C ARG A 69 -10.77 -21.31 -16.80
#